data_AF-A0AAW5IHT8-F1
#
_entry.id   AF-A0AAW5IHT8-F1
#
_cell.length_a   1.000
_cell.length_b   1.000
_cell.length_c   1.000
_cell.angle_alpha   90.00
_cell.angle_beta   90.00
_cell.angle_gamma   90.00
#
_symmetry.space_group_name_H-M   'P 1'
#
loop_
_entity.id
_entity.type
_entity.pdbx_description
1 polymer ?
#
loop_
_entity_poly.entity_id
_entity_poly.type
_entity_poly.pdbx_seq_one_letter_code
_entity_poly.pdbx_strand_id
1 'polypeptide(L)'
;MQYPLISEYVKAIQDAGDNLDKLAYLAPVLDDHGEPYRSSGAFAVVFKMQDKSTGKCYALKCFTEEQEGRADAYRQIADELDMVDSPYITSVKYMEKELFVDSQCEEDEFPVLLMDWVEGETMETYISSNYCNQYAMSMLCYRFGKMAAWLRTQSFAHGDVKPDNIIVRPDGSLTLVDYDGMFVPSMKGCKSPTVGTKDLSHPLRTVDDFDETIDDFSLASIALSLKAISMNSTLLDTYGASDRLLFSEKDYRTPSNSKVISALQGLMCDKDFCTLYSLFMLALARKELSACSFRLFVGEKPILPQTIEDLSTEVTEDELNEAFIDEWGVKYSKDGRKLLKAPQGLKGKYSVKVGTRIISAHAFWNCSFLSNIVIPNSVANIGDGAFRGCCFLNKVVIPDSVISIRIDAFHDCRSLSSVVIPDSVTSIGISSFEGCSSLVSVIIPDSVTSIGACAFQNCSSLSNIVFPDSVTSIGEGTFANCNIPYYLKQELISRFGDELFRLSLPIILTI
;
A
#
# COMPACT_ATOMS: atom_id res chain seq x y z
N MET A 1 -11.57 29.33 25.08
CA MET A 1 -11.45 30.02 23.80
C MET A 1 -12.63 29.62 22.92
N GLN A 2 -13.28 30.56 22.25
CA GLN A 2 -14.25 30.24 21.19
C GLN A 2 -13.45 30.02 19.90
N TYR A 3 -13.77 28.99 19.13
CA TYR A 3 -13.07 28.66 17.88
C TYR A 3 -13.86 29.15 16.66
N PRO A 4 -13.18 29.41 15.53
CA PRO A 4 -13.82 29.85 14.29
C PRO A 4 -14.71 28.76 13.69
N LEU A 5 -15.73 29.22 12.96
CA LEU A 5 -16.55 28.38 12.11
C LEU A 5 -15.75 27.88 10.90
N ILE A 6 -16.16 26.74 10.34
CA ILE A 6 -15.54 26.18 9.12
C ILE A 6 -15.52 27.21 7.98
N SER A 7 -16.57 28.02 7.83
CA SER A 7 -16.63 29.08 6.81
C SER A 7 -15.59 30.18 7.03
N GLU A 8 -15.25 30.50 8.28
CA GLU A 8 -14.23 31.49 8.63
C GLU A 8 -12.84 30.94 8.33
N TYR A 9 -12.59 29.67 8.66
CA TYR A 9 -11.37 28.97 8.25
C TYR A 9 -11.19 28.90 6.74
N VAL A 10 -12.24 28.57 5.99
CA VAL A 10 -12.18 28.54 4.52
C VAL A 10 -11.74 29.89 3.97
N LYS A 11 -12.32 30.99 4.47
CA LYS A 11 -11.95 32.35 4.06
C LYS A 11 -10.49 32.68 4.41
N ALA A 12 -10.04 32.33 5.62
CA ALA A 12 -8.65 32.54 6.02
C ALA A 12 -7.65 31.76 5.15
N ILE A 13 -7.99 30.51 4.78
CA ILE A 13 -7.13 29.64 3.97
C ILE A 13 -7.10 30.06 2.49
N GLN A 14 -8.16 30.69 1.96
CA GLN A 14 -8.12 31.28 0.60
C GLN A 14 -6.97 32.30 0.48
N ASP A 15 -6.74 33.08 1.54
CA ASP A 15 -5.64 34.06 1.65
C ASP A 15 -4.49 33.56 2.56
N ALA A 16 -4.18 32.25 2.50
CA ALA A 16 -3.20 31.60 3.38
C ALA A 16 -1.82 32.26 3.43
N GLY A 17 -1.39 32.95 2.37
CA GLY A 17 -0.09 33.63 2.34
C GLY A 17 0.01 34.84 3.28
N ASP A 18 -1.12 35.47 3.60
CA ASP A 18 -1.20 36.60 4.52
C ASP A 18 -1.64 36.15 5.93
N ASN A 19 -2.35 35.02 6.03
CA ASN A 19 -2.94 34.53 7.27
C ASN A 19 -2.13 33.44 7.99
N LEU A 20 -1.18 32.79 7.33
CA LEU A 20 -0.23 31.87 7.98
C LEU A 20 1.07 32.61 8.29
N ASP A 21 1.64 32.41 9.48
CA ASP A 21 2.93 33.00 9.86
C ASP A 21 4.11 32.19 9.29
N LYS A 22 4.51 31.12 9.98
CA LYS A 22 5.67 30.31 9.59
C LYS A 22 5.37 29.44 8.38
N LEU A 23 4.09 29.19 8.10
CA LEU A 23 3.59 28.39 6.99
C LEU A 23 3.14 29.24 5.79
N ALA A 24 3.45 30.54 5.75
CA ALA A 24 3.12 31.46 4.63
C ALA A 24 3.59 30.98 3.24
N TYR A 25 4.57 30.07 3.19
CA TYR A 25 5.07 29.48 1.96
C TYR A 25 4.11 28.44 1.34
N LEU A 26 3.10 27.99 2.09
CA LEU A 26 2.09 27.06 1.64
C LEU A 26 0.93 27.79 0.97
N ALA A 27 0.33 27.15 -0.03
CA ALA A 27 -0.90 27.62 -0.67
C ALA A 27 -1.97 26.52 -0.68
N PRO A 28 -3.26 26.86 -0.61
CA PRO A 28 -4.31 25.87 -0.70
C PRO A 28 -4.33 25.21 -2.08
N VAL A 29 -4.52 23.90 -2.10
CA VAL A 29 -4.92 23.17 -3.31
C VAL A 29 -6.42 23.39 -3.48
N LEU A 30 -6.83 23.81 -4.68
CA LEU A 30 -8.24 24.07 -4.97
C LEU A 30 -8.93 22.82 -5.52
N ASP A 31 -10.22 22.68 -5.22
CA ASP A 31 -11.10 21.68 -5.81
C ASP A 31 -11.61 22.13 -7.20
N ASP A 32 -12.45 21.30 -7.83
CA ASP A 32 -13.01 21.56 -9.17
C ASP A 32 -13.94 22.80 -9.21
N HIS A 33 -14.31 23.35 -8.05
CA HIS A 33 -15.13 24.54 -7.90
C HIS A 33 -14.32 25.80 -7.59
N GLY A 34 -12.99 25.68 -7.47
CA GLY A 34 -12.10 26.78 -7.14
C GLY A 34 -12.06 27.13 -5.65
N GLU A 35 -12.62 26.27 -4.78
CA GLU A 35 -12.57 26.42 -3.33
C GLU A 35 -11.41 25.63 -2.74
N PRO A 36 -10.87 26.00 -1.55
CA PRO A 36 -9.86 25.19 -0.88
C PRO A 36 -10.36 23.77 -0.65
N TYR A 37 -9.62 22.80 -1.19
CA TYR A 37 -9.86 21.38 -1.00
C TYR A 37 -9.79 21.07 0.48
N ARG A 38 -10.86 20.44 1.00
CA ARG A 38 -10.98 20.14 2.42
C ARG A 38 -11.74 18.87 2.72
N SER A 39 -11.43 18.27 3.85
CA SER A 39 -12.26 17.30 4.54
C SER A 39 -12.71 17.89 5.87
N SER A 40 -13.98 17.68 6.24
CA SER A 40 -14.54 18.22 7.49
C SER A 40 -14.93 17.06 8.41
N GLY A 41 -14.37 17.03 9.61
CA GLY A 41 -14.78 16.13 10.68
C GLY A 41 -15.64 16.85 11.72
N ALA A 42 -16.05 16.14 12.77
CA ALA A 42 -16.87 16.70 13.84
C ALA A 42 -16.14 17.80 14.66
N PHE A 43 -14.80 17.74 14.75
CA PHE A 43 -14.01 18.58 15.66
C PHE A 43 -12.84 19.33 14.97
N ALA A 44 -12.72 19.19 13.65
CA ALA A 44 -11.68 19.83 12.87
C ALA A 44 -12.04 19.89 11.38
N VAL A 45 -11.39 20.81 10.67
CA VAL A 45 -11.35 20.86 9.21
C VAL A 45 -9.92 20.68 8.74
N VAL A 46 -9.71 19.85 7.73
CA VAL A 46 -8.38 19.54 7.17
C VAL A 46 -8.30 20.08 5.76
N PHE A 47 -7.35 20.97 5.49
CA PHE A 47 -7.09 21.53 4.17
C PHE A 47 -5.90 20.85 3.50
N LYS A 48 -6.00 20.62 2.18
CA LYS A 48 -4.83 20.21 1.38
C LYS A 48 -4.04 21.45 0.99
N MET A 49 -2.81 21.53 1.47
CA MET A 49 -1.88 22.63 1.23
C MET A 49 -0.71 22.15 0.36
N GLN A 50 -0.11 23.02 -0.42
CA GLN A 50 1.06 22.71 -1.25
C GLN A 50 2.15 23.76 -1.04
N ASP A 51 3.38 23.30 -0.83
CA ASP A 51 4.56 24.13 -0.93
C ASP A 51 4.84 24.43 -2.42
N LYS A 52 4.70 25.70 -2.80
CA LYS A 52 4.90 26.15 -4.19
C LYS A 52 6.32 25.95 -4.71
N SER A 53 7.31 25.85 -3.82
CA SER A 53 8.73 25.71 -4.20
C SER A 53 9.13 24.26 -4.46
N THR A 54 8.61 23.32 -3.66
CA THR A 54 8.96 21.90 -3.74
C THR A 54 7.88 21.05 -4.43
N GLY A 55 6.65 21.55 -4.52
CA GLY A 55 5.48 20.80 -4.98
C GLY A 55 4.94 19.79 -3.97
N LYS A 56 5.55 19.67 -2.77
CA LYS A 56 5.12 18.74 -1.72
C LYS A 56 3.78 19.19 -1.13
N CYS A 57 2.88 18.23 -0.94
CA CYS A 57 1.57 18.44 -0.35
C CYS A 57 1.56 18.12 1.15
N TYR A 58 0.75 18.87 1.88
CA TYR A 58 0.55 18.76 3.33
C TYR A 58 -0.94 18.78 3.67
N ALA A 59 -1.29 18.15 4.78
CA ALA A 59 -2.59 18.28 5.42
C ALA A 59 -2.48 19.29 6.56
N LEU A 60 -3.25 20.38 6.49
CA LEU A 60 -3.33 21.41 7.53
C LEU A 60 -4.65 21.24 8.28
N LYS A 61 -4.58 20.66 9.49
CA LYS A 61 -5.74 20.45 10.36
C LYS A 61 -5.95 21.69 11.25
N CYS A 62 -7.12 22.30 11.13
CA CYS A 62 -7.58 23.42 11.93
C CYS A 62 -8.67 22.94 12.88
N PHE A 63 -8.54 23.23 14.16
CA PHE A 63 -9.45 22.72 15.19
C PHE A 63 -10.71 23.59 15.30
N THR A 64 -11.86 23.01 15.62
CA THR A 64 -13.12 23.77 15.76
C THR A 64 -13.60 23.85 17.20
N GLU A 65 -12.89 23.24 18.15
CA GLU A 65 -13.20 23.26 19.59
C GLU A 65 -11.91 23.23 20.43
N GLU A 66 -11.98 23.72 21.66
CA GLU A 66 -10.88 23.66 22.63
C GLU A 66 -10.78 22.25 23.25
N GLN A 67 -9.55 21.76 23.44
CA GLN A 67 -9.30 20.53 24.19
C GLN A 67 -8.17 20.78 25.18
N GLU A 68 -8.47 20.59 26.46
CA GLU A 68 -7.50 20.76 27.55
C GLU A 68 -6.30 19.83 27.35
N GLY A 69 -5.08 20.38 27.38
CA GLY A 69 -3.84 19.61 27.23
C GLY A 69 -3.47 19.23 25.79
N ARG A 70 -4.24 19.63 24.76
CA ARG A 70 -3.96 19.30 23.35
C ARG A 70 -2.54 19.69 22.91
N ALA A 71 -2.11 20.90 23.26
CA ALA A 71 -0.80 21.40 22.85
C ALA A 71 0.33 20.54 23.39
N ASP A 72 0.30 20.21 24.68
CA ASP A 72 1.30 19.34 25.30
C ASP A 72 1.22 17.91 24.78
N ALA A 73 0.01 17.41 24.51
CA ALA A 73 -0.18 16.09 23.94
C ALA A 73 0.45 15.97 22.54
N TYR A 74 0.17 16.92 21.66
CA TYR A 74 0.72 16.89 20.30
C TYR A 74 2.23 17.14 20.24
N ARG A 75 2.80 17.92 21.15
CA ARG A 75 4.26 18.03 21.26
C ARG A 75 4.89 16.69 21.61
N GLN A 76 4.32 15.97 22.59
CA GLN A 76 4.78 14.62 22.96
C GLN A 76 4.60 13.60 21.84
N ILE A 77 3.49 13.66 21.10
CA ILE A 77 3.27 12.80 19.92
C ILE A 77 4.31 13.08 18.84
N ALA A 78 4.58 14.35 18.54
CA ALA A 78 5.57 14.74 17.53
C ALA A 78 6.97 14.21 17.90
N ASP A 79 7.39 14.38 19.16
CA ASP A 79 8.69 13.91 19.66
C ASP A 79 8.86 12.39 19.51
N GLU A 80 7.80 11.60 19.79
CA GLU A 80 7.83 10.15 19.63
C GLU A 80 7.84 9.74 18.15
N LEU A 81 6.98 10.34 17.33
CA LEU A 81 6.84 9.99 15.91
C LEU A 81 8.06 10.39 15.06
N ASP A 82 8.78 11.44 15.43
CA ASP A 82 10.02 11.85 14.76
C ASP A 82 11.13 10.78 14.83
N MET A 83 11.04 9.84 15.78
CA MET A 83 12.00 8.74 15.96
C MET A 83 11.59 7.46 15.20
N VAL A 84 10.44 7.45 14.53
CA VAL A 84 9.84 6.24 13.96
C VAL A 84 9.81 6.33 12.44
N ASP A 85 10.63 5.50 11.78
CA ASP A 85 10.62 5.37 10.31
C ASP A 85 9.70 4.22 9.89
N SER A 86 8.49 4.55 9.45
CA SER A 86 7.49 3.57 9.01
C SER A 86 6.49 4.15 8.02
N PRO A 87 6.09 3.40 6.97
CA PRO A 87 5.06 3.83 6.03
C PRO A 87 3.65 3.91 6.66
N TYR A 88 3.46 3.35 7.86
CA TYR A 88 2.17 3.30 8.54
C TYR A 88 1.81 4.58 9.29
N ILE A 89 2.74 5.54 9.44
CA ILE A 89 2.52 6.79 10.17
C ILE A 89 3.04 7.98 9.36
N THR A 90 2.68 9.18 9.79
CA THR A 90 3.13 10.44 9.21
C THR A 90 3.70 11.34 10.29
N SER A 91 4.68 12.16 9.92
CA SER A 91 5.20 13.21 10.80
C SER A 91 4.11 14.23 11.10
N VAL A 92 4.08 14.72 12.34
CA VAL A 92 3.14 15.75 12.77
C VAL A 92 3.87 16.93 13.38
N LYS A 93 3.34 18.14 13.16
CA LYS A 93 3.88 19.37 13.72
C LYS A 93 2.76 20.26 14.22
N TYR A 94 2.71 20.43 15.54
CA TYR A 94 1.73 21.31 16.18
C TYR A 94 2.28 22.72 16.34
N MET A 95 1.45 23.71 16.01
CA MET A 95 1.82 25.12 16.02
C MET A 95 0.69 25.92 16.70
N GLU A 96 1.00 26.56 17.83
CA GLU A 96 -0.01 27.06 18.77
C GLU A 96 -0.72 28.35 18.32
N LYS A 97 0.00 29.22 17.59
CA LYS A 97 -0.46 30.51 17.10
C LYS A 97 0.07 30.69 15.68
N GLU A 98 -0.58 30.05 14.73
CA GLU A 98 -0.05 29.94 13.37
C GLU A 98 -1.01 30.47 12.32
N LEU A 99 -2.32 30.29 12.51
CA LEU A 99 -3.33 30.73 11.56
C LEU A 99 -4.11 31.91 12.13
N PHE A 100 -3.99 33.06 11.47
CA PHE A 100 -4.84 34.21 11.71
C PHE A 100 -6.23 33.99 11.08
N VAL A 101 -7.29 34.17 11.86
CA VAL A 101 -8.67 34.07 11.38
C VAL A 101 -9.48 35.26 11.89
N ASP A 102 -9.89 36.12 10.97
CA ASP A 102 -10.85 37.20 11.21
C ASP A 102 -12.23 36.59 11.55
N SER A 103 -12.47 36.40 12.83
CA SER A 103 -13.65 35.73 13.40
C SER A 103 -14.25 36.58 14.53
N GLN A 104 -15.46 36.23 14.99
CA GLN A 104 -16.08 36.92 16.13
C GLN A 104 -15.50 36.52 17.50
N CYS A 105 -14.36 35.81 17.52
CA CYS A 105 -13.75 35.28 18.72
C CYS A 105 -12.88 36.33 19.43
N GLU A 106 -12.54 36.10 20.70
CA GLU A 106 -11.69 37.03 21.49
C GLU A 106 -10.21 36.99 21.08
N GLU A 107 -9.78 35.92 20.41
CA GLU A 107 -8.43 35.75 19.86
C GLU A 107 -8.51 35.60 18.34
N ASP A 108 -7.52 36.14 17.64
CA ASP A 108 -7.45 36.10 16.17
C ASP A 108 -6.46 35.05 15.66
N GLU A 109 -5.62 34.47 16.54
CA GLU A 109 -4.59 33.49 16.18
C GLU A 109 -4.93 32.11 16.74
N PHE A 110 -4.99 31.11 15.86
CA PHE A 110 -5.44 29.77 16.22
C PHE A 110 -4.36 28.71 15.97
N PRO A 111 -4.41 27.61 16.74
CA PRO A 111 -3.48 26.51 16.56
C PRO A 111 -3.80 25.69 15.32
N VAL A 112 -2.77 25.16 14.69
CA VAL A 112 -2.88 24.22 13.57
C VAL A 112 -1.97 23.02 13.78
N LEU A 113 -2.35 21.91 13.16
CA LEU A 113 -1.52 20.73 13.05
C LEU A 113 -1.18 20.48 11.58
N LEU A 114 0.11 20.51 11.27
CA LEU A 114 0.64 20.21 9.94
C LEU A 114 1.08 18.75 9.87
N MET A 115 0.65 18.05 8.84
CA MET A 115 0.99 16.64 8.57
C MET A 115 1.36 16.48 7.10
N ASP A 116 2.13 15.45 6.77
CA ASP A 116 2.36 15.10 5.37
C ASP A 116 1.04 14.63 4.71
N TRP A 117 0.75 15.12 3.49
CA TRP A 117 -0.42 14.67 2.76
C TRP A 117 -0.24 13.23 2.28
N VAL A 118 -1.14 12.34 2.70
CA VAL A 118 -1.15 10.94 2.25
C VAL A 118 -2.08 10.83 1.05
N GLU A 119 -1.53 10.55 -0.13
CA GLU A 119 -2.34 10.24 -1.31
C GLU A 119 -3.02 8.87 -1.15
N GLY A 120 -4.32 8.82 -1.41
CA GLY A 120 -5.15 7.63 -1.28
C GLY A 120 -6.60 7.96 -0.95
N GLU A 121 -7.34 6.95 -0.57
CA GLU A 121 -8.72 7.05 -0.06
C GLU A 121 -8.81 6.45 1.34
N THR A 122 -9.83 6.80 2.13
CA THR A 122 -10.05 6.16 3.43
C THR A 122 -10.34 4.67 3.23
N MET A 123 -9.97 3.84 4.21
CA MET A 123 -10.27 2.41 4.16
C MET A 123 -11.77 2.17 4.12
N GLU A 124 -12.57 3.03 4.74
CA GLU A 124 -14.02 3.05 4.57
C GLU A 124 -14.44 3.15 3.09
N THR A 125 -13.92 4.15 2.37
CA THR A 125 -14.23 4.37 0.93
C THR A 125 -13.72 3.22 0.06
N TYR A 126 -12.53 2.70 0.38
CA TYR A 126 -11.98 1.54 -0.30
C TYR A 126 -12.88 0.30 -0.11
N ILE A 127 -13.33 0.04 1.13
CA ILE A 127 -14.21 -1.10 1.44
C ILE A 127 -15.55 -0.93 0.72
N SER A 128 -16.18 0.24 0.80
CA SER A 128 -17.47 0.48 0.14
C SER A 128 -17.39 0.24 -1.38
N SER A 129 -16.25 0.57 -1.99
CA SER A 129 -16.01 0.37 -3.43
C SER A 129 -15.60 -1.06 -3.80
N ASN A 130 -15.04 -1.84 -2.87
CA ASN A 130 -14.38 -3.11 -3.18
C ASN A 130 -14.88 -4.34 -2.40
N TYR A 131 -15.84 -4.22 -1.48
CA TYR A 131 -16.20 -5.33 -0.59
C TYR A 131 -16.71 -6.59 -1.30
N CYS A 132 -17.26 -6.46 -2.51
CA CYS A 132 -17.65 -7.59 -3.37
C CYS A 132 -16.46 -8.27 -4.09
N ASN A 133 -15.28 -7.64 -4.12
CA ASN A 133 -14.06 -8.19 -4.70
C ASN A 133 -13.29 -8.97 -3.63
N GLN A 134 -13.43 -10.30 -3.66
CA GLN A 134 -12.83 -11.21 -2.69
C GLN A 134 -11.32 -10.99 -2.51
N TYR A 135 -10.57 -10.89 -3.61
CA TYR A 135 -9.13 -10.70 -3.54
C TYR A 135 -8.74 -9.35 -2.96
N ALA A 136 -9.42 -8.27 -3.38
CA ALA A 136 -9.16 -6.94 -2.85
C ALA A 136 -9.38 -6.90 -1.33
N MET A 137 -10.44 -7.54 -0.84
CA MET A 137 -10.73 -7.65 0.59
C MET A 137 -9.75 -8.56 1.33
N SER A 138 -9.36 -9.69 0.75
CA SER A 138 -8.33 -10.56 1.35
C SER A 138 -7.00 -9.82 1.45
N MET A 139 -6.61 -9.08 0.40
CA MET A 139 -5.36 -8.31 0.39
C MET A 139 -5.40 -7.17 1.39
N LEU A 140 -6.53 -6.47 1.50
CA LEU A 140 -6.75 -5.47 2.53
C LEU A 140 -6.63 -6.07 3.93
N CYS A 141 -7.26 -7.22 4.19
CA CYS A 141 -7.14 -7.96 5.45
C CYS A 141 -5.68 -8.30 5.78
N TYR A 142 -4.92 -8.78 4.80
CA TYR A 142 -3.51 -9.13 4.97
C TYR A 142 -2.65 -7.91 5.30
N ARG A 143 -2.82 -6.81 4.57
CA ARG A 143 -2.08 -5.56 4.78
C ARG A 143 -2.46 -4.92 6.12
N PHE A 144 -3.74 -4.96 6.49
CA PHE A 144 -4.19 -4.56 7.82
C PHE A 144 -3.56 -5.42 8.91
N GLY A 145 -3.51 -6.74 8.74
CA GLY A 145 -2.85 -7.65 9.69
C GLY A 145 -1.37 -7.31 9.90
N LYS A 146 -0.64 -6.94 8.84
CA LYS A 146 0.74 -6.45 8.93
C LYS A 146 0.85 -5.14 9.71
N MET A 147 -0.01 -4.17 9.41
CA MET A 147 -0.06 -2.89 10.13
C MET A 147 -0.39 -3.10 11.61
N ALA A 148 -1.40 -3.90 11.92
CA ALA A 148 -1.80 -4.25 13.29
C ALA A 148 -0.66 -4.94 14.04
N ALA A 149 0.03 -5.88 13.40
CA ALA A 149 1.18 -6.54 13.99
C ALA A 149 2.33 -5.56 14.28
N TRP A 150 2.61 -4.63 13.37
CA TRP A 150 3.60 -3.58 13.56
C TRP A 150 3.22 -2.62 14.70
N LEU A 151 1.97 -2.12 14.72
CA LEU A 151 1.51 -1.17 15.74
C LEU A 151 1.63 -1.76 17.15
N ARG A 152 1.29 -3.04 17.32
CA ARG A 152 1.44 -3.77 18.61
C ARG A 152 2.89 -4.00 19.06
N THR A 153 3.88 -3.73 18.21
CA THR A 153 5.30 -3.78 18.59
C THR A 153 5.84 -2.41 19.02
N GLN A 154 5.03 -1.36 18.90
CA GLN A 154 5.41 -0.01 19.27
C GLN A 154 5.17 0.26 20.76
N SER A 155 5.87 1.25 21.29
CA SER A 155 5.70 1.81 22.63
C SER A 155 4.49 2.73 22.76
N PHE A 156 3.82 3.02 21.64
CA PHE A 156 2.69 3.92 21.51
C PHE A 156 1.48 3.19 20.91
N ALA A 157 0.31 3.79 21.05
CA ALA A 157 -0.94 3.32 20.46
C ALA A 157 -1.72 4.50 19.88
N HIS A 158 -2.47 4.29 18.79
CA HIS A 158 -3.24 5.31 18.10
C HIS A 158 -4.49 5.76 18.88
N GLY A 159 -5.13 4.84 19.60
CA GLY A 159 -6.24 5.09 20.51
C GLY A 159 -7.62 5.37 19.90
N ASP A 160 -7.72 5.47 18.57
CA ASP A 160 -8.99 5.53 17.83
C ASP A 160 -8.84 4.90 16.42
N VAL A 161 -8.31 3.67 16.39
CA VAL A 161 -8.18 2.93 15.13
C VAL A 161 -9.55 2.59 14.56
N LYS A 162 -9.84 3.14 13.37
CA LYS A 162 -11.09 2.92 12.62
C LYS A 162 -10.85 3.04 11.10
N PRO A 163 -11.74 2.50 10.25
CA PRO A 163 -11.59 2.57 8.79
C PRO A 163 -11.40 4.00 8.23
N ASP A 164 -12.00 5.00 8.85
CA ASP A 164 -11.85 6.40 8.44
C ASP A 164 -10.44 6.97 8.72
N ASN A 165 -9.79 6.50 9.80
CA ASN A 165 -8.45 6.94 10.21
C ASN A 165 -7.32 6.14 9.56
N ILE A 166 -7.62 5.35 8.52
CA ILE A 166 -6.63 4.56 7.78
C ILE A 166 -6.78 4.89 6.30
N ILE A 167 -5.71 5.39 5.68
CA ILE A 167 -5.66 5.66 4.24
C ILE A 167 -5.10 4.45 3.50
N VAL A 168 -5.82 4.02 2.46
CA VAL A 168 -5.34 3.05 1.47
C VAL A 168 -4.70 3.82 0.32
N ARG A 169 -3.37 3.69 0.20
CA ARG A 169 -2.59 4.38 -0.84
C ARG A 169 -2.81 3.76 -2.23
N PRO A 170 -2.38 4.39 -3.33
CA PRO A 170 -2.53 3.81 -4.67
C PRO A 170 -1.81 2.46 -4.91
N ASP A 171 -0.71 2.20 -4.21
CA ASP A 171 -0.05 0.89 -4.18
C ASP A 171 -0.77 -0.12 -3.24
N GLY A 172 -1.74 0.39 -2.50
CA GLY A 172 -2.59 -0.22 -1.50
C GLY A 172 -1.90 -0.53 -0.17
N SER A 173 -0.72 0.03 0.08
CA SER A 173 -0.19 0.12 1.44
C SER A 173 -1.10 1.00 2.32
N LEU A 174 -0.97 0.83 3.64
CA LEU A 174 -1.83 1.50 4.62
C LEU A 174 -1.04 2.57 5.37
N THR A 175 -1.69 3.68 5.69
CA THR A 175 -1.12 4.73 6.55
C THR A 175 -2.19 5.21 7.52
N LEU A 176 -1.87 5.24 8.81
CA LEU A 176 -2.70 5.79 9.87
C LEU A 176 -2.63 7.32 9.85
N VAL A 177 -3.78 7.95 10.09
CA VAL A 177 -3.95 9.39 10.19
C VAL A 177 -4.85 9.72 11.37
N ASP A 178 -4.89 10.99 11.78
CA ASP A 178 -5.69 11.48 12.91
C ASP A 178 -5.27 10.96 14.29
N TYR A 179 -4.20 11.53 14.83
CA TYR A 179 -3.58 11.11 16.09
C TYR A 179 -4.21 11.72 17.36
N ASP A 180 -5.46 12.22 17.29
CA ASP A 180 -6.13 12.86 18.43
C ASP A 180 -6.26 11.93 19.66
N GLY A 181 -6.34 10.61 19.45
CA GLY A 181 -6.47 9.60 20.51
C GLY A 181 -5.15 8.97 20.96
N MET A 182 -4.01 9.42 20.42
CA MET A 182 -2.75 8.70 20.51
C MET A 182 -2.16 8.71 21.92
N PHE A 183 -1.74 7.54 22.39
CA PHE A 183 -0.92 7.34 23.58
C PHE A 183 0.54 7.24 23.18
N VAL A 184 1.42 7.96 23.87
CA VAL A 184 2.88 7.79 23.82
C VAL A 184 3.46 7.65 25.23
N PRO A 185 4.64 7.05 25.43
CA PRO A 185 5.17 6.73 26.75
C PRO A 185 5.25 7.90 27.74
N SER A 186 5.49 9.12 27.26
CA SER A 186 5.54 10.33 28.10
C SER A 186 4.20 10.72 28.71
N MET A 187 3.09 10.20 28.18
CA MET A 187 1.73 10.42 28.66
C MET A 187 1.30 9.42 29.75
N LYS A 188 2.19 8.53 30.17
CA LYS A 188 1.85 7.48 31.15
C LYS A 188 1.31 8.08 32.45
N GLY A 189 0.10 7.65 32.83
CA GLY A 189 -0.61 8.15 34.01
C GLY A 189 -1.56 9.32 33.74
N CYS A 190 -1.60 9.83 32.51
CA CYS A 190 -2.64 10.75 32.05
C CYS A 190 -3.93 9.97 31.71
N LYS A 191 -5.01 10.71 31.47
CA LYS A 191 -6.28 10.16 30.98
C LYS A 191 -6.36 10.32 29.46
N SER A 192 -6.95 9.33 28.80
CA SER A 192 -7.21 9.38 27.37
C SER A 192 -8.13 10.55 27.02
N PRO A 193 -7.84 11.33 25.96
CA PRO A 193 -8.72 12.41 25.50
C PRO A 193 -10.03 11.89 24.90
N THR A 194 -10.07 10.61 24.51
CA THR A 194 -11.24 9.94 23.94
C THR A 194 -11.37 8.50 24.44
N VAL A 195 -12.59 7.96 24.48
CA VAL A 195 -12.82 6.51 24.68
C VAL A 195 -12.81 5.73 23.36
N GLY A 196 -12.58 6.42 22.24
CA GLY A 196 -12.62 5.89 20.88
C GLY A 196 -14.03 5.74 20.34
N THR A 197 -14.12 5.27 19.10
CA THR A 197 -15.38 5.04 18.40
C THR A 197 -16.14 3.86 19.00
N LYS A 198 -17.37 4.09 19.50
CA LYS A 198 -18.14 3.09 20.28
C LYS A 198 -18.27 1.72 19.62
N ASP A 199 -18.45 1.69 18.30
CA ASP A 199 -18.63 0.44 17.54
C ASP A 199 -17.33 -0.31 17.27
N LEU A 200 -16.17 0.25 17.66
CA LEU A 200 -14.85 -0.35 17.44
C LEU A 200 -13.99 -0.38 18.72
N SER A 201 -14.32 0.42 19.73
CA SER A 201 -13.67 0.45 21.03
C SER A 201 -14.15 -0.69 21.95
N HIS A 202 -13.30 -1.10 22.88
CA HIS A 202 -13.70 -2.12 23.86
C HIS A 202 -14.91 -1.65 24.70
N PRO A 203 -15.96 -2.47 24.92
CA PRO A 203 -17.21 -2.03 25.57
C PRO A 203 -17.06 -1.58 27.04
N LEU A 204 -15.94 -1.95 27.67
CA LEU A 204 -15.55 -1.56 29.03
C LEU A 204 -14.37 -0.57 29.06
N ARG A 205 -13.97 0.01 27.92
CA ARG A 205 -12.93 1.04 27.88
C ARG A 205 -13.41 2.29 28.61
N THR A 206 -12.50 2.88 29.37
CA THR A 206 -12.67 4.15 30.08
C THR A 206 -11.52 5.07 29.73
N VAL A 207 -11.63 6.35 30.08
CA VAL A 207 -10.52 7.31 29.90
C VAL A 207 -9.29 6.96 30.75
N ASP A 208 -9.42 6.10 31.75
CA ASP A 208 -8.30 5.64 32.58
C ASP A 208 -7.53 4.47 31.94
N ASP A 209 -8.13 3.80 30.94
CA ASP A 209 -7.44 2.80 30.13
C ASP A 209 -6.66 3.54 29.02
N PHE A 210 -5.52 4.15 29.37
CA PHE A 210 -4.67 4.96 28.48
C PHE A 210 -3.19 4.52 28.52
N ASP A 211 -2.89 3.50 27.72
CA ASP A 211 -1.58 2.86 27.61
C ASP A 211 -1.33 2.30 26.20
N GLU A 212 -0.24 1.57 26.01
CA GLU A 212 0.16 0.97 24.72
C GLU A 212 -0.78 -0.13 24.20
N THR A 213 -1.74 -0.60 25.02
CA THR A 213 -2.64 -1.72 24.68
C THR A 213 -4.03 -1.27 24.23
N ILE A 214 -4.32 0.04 24.24
CA ILE A 214 -5.67 0.59 24.02
C ILE A 214 -6.30 0.25 22.66
N ASP A 215 -5.47 -0.11 21.68
CA ASP A 215 -5.91 -0.49 20.34
C ASP A 215 -6.15 -2.00 20.16
N ASP A 216 -5.74 -2.84 21.12
CA ASP A 216 -5.71 -4.30 20.95
C ASP A 216 -7.08 -4.88 20.55
N PHE A 217 -8.14 -4.38 21.18
CA PHE A 217 -9.51 -4.76 20.84
C PHE A 217 -9.93 -4.28 19.45
N SER A 218 -9.69 -3.00 19.13
CA SER A 218 -10.06 -2.41 17.84
C SER A 218 -9.34 -3.10 16.69
N LEU A 219 -8.05 -3.38 16.84
CA LEU A 219 -7.27 -4.15 15.87
C LEU A 219 -7.86 -5.54 15.68
N ALA A 220 -8.14 -6.28 16.75
CA ALA A 220 -8.69 -7.64 16.66
C ALA A 220 -10.09 -7.65 16.00
N SER A 221 -10.93 -6.68 16.34
CA SER A 221 -12.27 -6.52 15.79
C SER A 221 -12.25 -6.21 14.28
N ILE A 222 -11.41 -5.26 13.87
CA ILE A 222 -11.26 -4.88 12.45
C ILE A 222 -10.66 -6.04 11.66
N ALA A 223 -9.59 -6.68 12.15
CA ALA A 223 -8.97 -7.81 11.46
C ALA A 223 -9.96 -8.97 11.25
N LEU A 224 -10.72 -9.34 12.28
CA LEU A 224 -11.76 -10.35 12.18
C LEU A 224 -12.83 -9.98 11.15
N SER A 225 -13.30 -8.72 11.19
CA SER A 225 -14.32 -8.23 10.27
C SER A 225 -13.83 -8.26 8.82
N LEU A 226 -12.61 -7.78 8.54
CA LEU A 226 -12.01 -7.80 7.21
C LEU A 226 -11.85 -9.24 6.68
N LYS A 227 -11.38 -10.17 7.52
CA LYS A 227 -11.27 -11.58 7.14
C LYS A 227 -12.65 -12.16 6.81
N ALA A 228 -13.65 -11.92 7.66
CA ALA A 228 -15.02 -12.38 7.44
C ALA A 228 -15.61 -11.86 6.13
N ILE A 229 -15.49 -10.55 5.87
CA ILE A 229 -15.97 -9.91 4.63
C ILE A 229 -15.23 -10.48 3.42
N SER A 230 -13.93 -10.72 3.54
CA SER A 230 -13.12 -11.33 2.47
C SER A 230 -13.52 -12.78 2.14
N MET A 231 -14.15 -13.49 3.09
CA MET A 231 -14.65 -14.85 2.87
C MET A 231 -16.10 -14.85 2.39
N ASN A 232 -16.90 -13.88 2.85
CA ASN A 232 -18.30 -13.73 2.48
C ASN A 232 -18.72 -12.25 2.55
N SER A 233 -18.76 -11.59 1.39
CA SER A 233 -19.08 -10.17 1.27
C SER A 233 -20.50 -9.83 1.73
N THR A 234 -21.44 -10.77 1.60
CA THR A 234 -22.86 -10.57 1.98
C THR A 234 -23.06 -10.31 3.47
N LEU A 235 -22.06 -10.63 4.29
CA LEU A 235 -22.06 -10.30 5.71
C LEU A 235 -22.08 -8.78 5.94
N LEU A 236 -21.39 -8.01 5.09
CA LEU A 236 -21.38 -6.56 5.18
C LEU A 236 -22.77 -5.99 4.88
N ASP A 237 -23.43 -6.48 3.83
CA ASP A 237 -24.78 -6.06 3.45
C ASP A 237 -25.83 -6.36 4.55
N THR A 238 -25.65 -7.49 5.25
CA THR A 238 -26.65 -7.99 6.19
C THR A 238 -26.49 -7.39 7.59
N TYR A 239 -25.26 -7.22 8.04
CA TYR A 239 -24.95 -6.92 9.45
C TYR A 239 -24.18 -5.61 9.64
N GLY A 240 -23.54 -5.11 8.60
CA GLY A 240 -22.50 -4.11 8.71
C GLY A 240 -22.75 -2.80 7.96
N ALA A 241 -21.70 -2.00 7.93
CA ALA A 241 -21.53 -0.83 7.06
C ALA A 241 -20.02 -0.55 6.93
N SER A 242 -19.58 0.22 5.94
CA SER A 242 -18.15 0.43 5.67
C SER A 242 -17.39 1.13 6.81
N ASP A 243 -18.08 1.96 7.58
CA ASP A 243 -17.57 2.76 8.70
C ASP A 243 -17.34 1.91 9.99
N ARG A 244 -18.29 1.03 10.32
CA ARG A 244 -18.27 0.19 11.53
C ARG A 244 -17.93 -1.28 11.29
N LEU A 245 -17.79 -1.67 10.02
CA LEU A 245 -17.64 -3.07 9.58
C LEU A 245 -18.80 -3.94 10.07
N LEU A 246 -18.53 -5.12 10.64
CA LEU A 246 -19.58 -6.10 10.92
C LEU A 246 -20.29 -5.91 12.26
N PHE A 247 -19.64 -5.29 13.24
CA PHE A 247 -20.11 -5.28 14.62
C PHE A 247 -20.73 -3.93 15.00
N SER A 248 -21.46 -3.94 16.11
CA SER A 248 -21.92 -2.76 16.83
C SER A 248 -21.58 -2.88 18.31
N GLU A 249 -21.66 -1.79 19.08
CA GLU A 249 -21.44 -1.81 20.53
C GLU A 249 -22.28 -2.89 21.24
N LYS A 250 -23.52 -3.14 20.78
CA LYS A 250 -24.44 -4.14 21.36
C LYS A 250 -23.94 -5.57 21.16
N ASP A 251 -23.28 -5.84 20.04
CA ASP A 251 -22.74 -7.17 19.74
C ASP A 251 -21.62 -7.54 20.72
N TYR A 252 -20.80 -6.56 21.12
CA TYR A 252 -19.73 -6.76 22.09
C TYR A 252 -20.22 -6.93 23.52
N ARG A 253 -21.23 -6.14 23.93
CA ARG A 253 -21.79 -6.20 25.29
C ARG A 253 -22.54 -7.49 25.58
N THR A 254 -23.18 -8.06 24.56
CA THR A 254 -23.96 -9.31 24.69
C THR A 254 -23.65 -10.30 23.56
N PRO A 255 -22.46 -10.92 23.56
CA PRO A 255 -22.02 -11.80 22.47
C PRO A 255 -22.96 -12.97 22.20
N SER A 256 -23.58 -13.52 23.25
CA SER A 256 -24.51 -14.65 23.15
C SER A 256 -25.75 -14.36 22.31
N ASN A 257 -26.13 -13.09 22.18
CA ASN A 257 -27.32 -12.66 21.43
C ASN A 257 -26.95 -12.03 20.08
N SER A 258 -25.66 -11.95 19.76
CA SER A 258 -25.19 -11.34 18.52
C SER A 258 -25.48 -12.25 17.33
N LYS A 259 -26.28 -11.73 16.40
CA LYS A 259 -26.54 -12.38 15.12
C LYS A 259 -25.28 -12.44 14.26
N VAL A 260 -24.41 -11.42 14.40
CA VAL A 260 -23.12 -11.35 13.71
C VAL A 260 -22.25 -12.52 14.14
N ILE A 261 -22.05 -12.69 15.46
CA ILE A 261 -21.26 -13.80 16.01
C ILE A 261 -21.84 -15.15 15.60
N SER A 262 -23.16 -15.29 15.59
CA SER A 262 -23.83 -16.51 15.11
C SER A 262 -23.53 -16.80 13.64
N ALA A 263 -23.56 -15.78 12.76
CA ALA A 263 -23.26 -15.93 11.34
C ALA A 263 -21.78 -16.27 11.08
N LEU A 264 -20.88 -15.73 11.90
CA LEU A 264 -19.44 -15.98 11.84
C LEU A 264 -19.06 -17.44 12.14
N GLN A 265 -19.89 -18.19 12.86
CA GLN A 265 -19.62 -19.61 13.16
C GLN A 265 -19.47 -20.48 11.89
N GLY A 266 -20.16 -20.10 10.80
CA GLY A 266 -20.04 -20.79 9.51
C GLY A 266 -18.66 -20.67 8.85
N LEU A 267 -17.82 -19.74 9.31
CA LEU A 267 -16.48 -19.49 8.76
C LEU A 267 -15.35 -20.20 9.54
N MET A 268 -15.68 -20.90 10.64
CA MET A 268 -14.69 -21.55 11.52
C MET A 268 -13.93 -22.71 10.87
N CYS A 269 -14.17 -23.04 9.60
CA CYS A 269 -13.34 -24.00 8.86
C CYS A 269 -12.01 -23.40 8.40
N ASP A 270 -11.88 -22.06 8.34
CA ASP A 270 -10.64 -21.38 7.96
C ASP A 270 -9.74 -21.14 9.19
N LYS A 271 -8.47 -21.53 9.09
CA LYS A 271 -7.49 -21.47 10.19
C LYS A 271 -7.17 -20.04 10.60
N ASP A 272 -7.00 -19.14 9.64
CA ASP A 272 -6.67 -17.74 9.89
C ASP A 272 -7.87 -17.04 10.54
N PHE A 273 -9.08 -17.33 10.04
CA PHE A 273 -10.32 -16.87 10.63
C PHE A 273 -10.45 -17.34 12.09
N CYS A 274 -10.22 -18.61 12.38
CA CYS A 274 -10.25 -19.13 13.76
C CYS A 274 -9.24 -18.42 14.67
N THR A 275 -8.06 -18.12 14.13
CA THR A 275 -7.00 -17.42 14.86
C THR A 275 -7.46 -16.00 15.21
N LEU A 276 -7.96 -15.24 14.23
CA LEU A 276 -8.47 -13.88 14.44
C LEU A 276 -9.70 -13.86 15.35
N TYR A 277 -10.59 -14.84 15.22
CA TYR A 277 -11.75 -15.00 16.10
C TYR A 277 -11.32 -15.25 17.55
N SER A 278 -10.28 -16.08 17.74
CA SER A 278 -9.72 -16.34 19.08
C SER A 278 -9.08 -15.10 19.68
N LEU A 279 -8.34 -14.31 18.89
CA LEU A 279 -7.79 -13.02 19.31
C LEU A 279 -8.88 -12.04 19.71
N PHE A 280 -9.92 -11.91 18.88
CA PHE A 280 -11.07 -11.06 19.17
C PHE A 280 -11.73 -11.43 20.50
N MET A 281 -12.01 -12.72 20.72
CA MET A 281 -12.60 -13.19 21.98
C MET A 281 -11.68 -12.95 23.18
N LEU A 282 -10.36 -13.09 23.00
CA LEU A 282 -9.39 -12.83 24.06
C LEU A 282 -9.31 -11.34 24.40
N ALA A 283 -9.26 -10.47 23.38
CA ALA A 283 -9.26 -9.02 23.54
C ALA A 283 -10.55 -8.52 24.18
N LEU A 284 -11.71 -9.08 23.79
CA LEU A 284 -13.00 -8.78 24.40
C LEU A 284 -13.07 -9.20 25.88
N ALA A 285 -12.37 -10.28 26.25
CA ALA A 285 -12.36 -10.77 27.62
C ALA A 285 -11.38 -10.03 28.54
N ARG A 286 -10.26 -9.55 27.98
CA ARG A 286 -9.12 -9.03 28.77
C ARG A 286 -8.83 -7.55 28.57
N LYS A 287 -9.45 -6.87 27.59
CA LYS A 287 -9.06 -5.56 27.03
C LYS A 287 -7.71 -5.54 26.33
N GLU A 288 -6.72 -6.24 26.87
CA GLU A 288 -5.35 -6.34 26.37
C GLU A 288 -5.06 -7.73 25.77
N LEU A 289 -4.09 -7.77 24.86
CA LEU A 289 -3.52 -8.97 24.27
C LEU A 289 -2.05 -9.11 24.69
N SER A 290 -1.57 -10.34 24.80
CA SER A 290 -0.16 -10.58 25.15
C SER A 290 0.79 -9.97 24.10
N ALA A 291 1.98 -9.57 24.53
CA ALA A 291 3.01 -9.04 23.62
C ALA A 291 3.34 -10.02 22.49
N CYS A 292 3.24 -11.33 22.68
CA CYS A 292 3.52 -12.30 21.60
C CYS A 292 2.37 -12.47 20.59
N SER A 293 1.17 -11.98 20.90
CA SER A 293 -0.03 -12.17 20.06
C SER A 293 0.03 -11.45 18.71
N PHE A 294 0.98 -10.53 18.48
CA PHE A 294 0.98 -9.70 17.26
C PHE A 294 1.23 -10.56 16.02
N ARG A 295 1.99 -11.65 16.18
CA ARG A 295 2.30 -12.60 15.10
C ARG A 295 1.05 -13.31 14.58
N LEU A 296 -0.02 -13.34 15.36
CA LEU A 296 -1.27 -14.02 15.03
C LEU A 296 -2.22 -13.16 14.18
N PHE A 297 -1.91 -11.86 13.99
CA PHE A 297 -2.68 -10.99 13.09
C PHE A 297 -2.34 -11.23 11.61
N VAL A 298 -1.14 -11.72 11.31
CA VAL A 298 -0.66 -11.89 9.94
C VAL A 298 -0.99 -13.30 9.46
N GLY A 299 -2.05 -13.41 8.66
CA GLY A 299 -2.38 -14.63 7.92
C GLY A 299 -1.52 -14.83 6.67
N GLU A 300 -1.84 -15.87 5.90
CA GLU A 300 -1.15 -16.11 4.62
C GLU A 300 -1.43 -14.96 3.63
N LYS A 301 -0.40 -14.54 2.87
CA LYS A 301 -0.59 -13.53 1.82
C LYS A 301 -1.57 -14.11 0.80
N PRO A 302 -2.70 -13.44 0.53
CA PRO A 302 -3.65 -13.92 -0.45
C PRO A 302 -2.96 -14.00 -1.80
N ILE A 303 -2.90 -15.21 -2.32
CA ILE A 303 -2.52 -15.45 -3.69
C ILE A 303 -3.77 -15.05 -4.50
N LEU A 304 -3.58 -14.22 -5.53
CA LEU A 304 -4.67 -13.93 -6.48
C LEU A 304 -5.25 -15.29 -6.87
N PRO A 305 -6.55 -15.58 -6.61
CA PRO A 305 -7.13 -16.83 -7.07
C PRO A 305 -6.80 -16.88 -8.55
N GLN A 306 -5.98 -17.84 -8.93
CA GLN A 306 -5.83 -18.15 -10.32
C GLN A 306 -7.21 -18.67 -10.72
N THR A 307 -8.10 -17.79 -11.15
CA THR A 307 -8.72 -18.10 -12.43
C THR A 307 -7.53 -18.22 -13.36
N ILE A 308 -7.00 -19.44 -13.47
CA ILE A 308 -6.49 -19.96 -14.71
C ILE A 308 -7.68 -19.95 -15.67
N GLU A 309 -8.16 -18.76 -16.00
CA GLU A 309 -8.33 -18.43 -17.37
C GLU A 309 -6.87 -18.49 -17.84
N ASP A 310 -6.45 -19.65 -18.36
CA ASP A 310 -5.20 -19.83 -19.11
C ASP A 310 -5.33 -18.98 -20.37
N LEU A 311 -5.49 -17.68 -20.17
CA LEU A 311 -5.61 -16.71 -21.22
C LEU A 311 -4.18 -16.58 -21.71
N SER A 312 -3.94 -17.35 -22.76
CA SER A 312 -2.70 -17.36 -23.48
C SER A 312 -2.18 -15.96 -23.69
N THR A 313 -0.90 -15.77 -23.42
CA THR A 313 -0.18 -14.55 -23.79
C THR A 313 0.02 -14.44 -25.29
N GLU A 314 -0.23 -15.51 -26.06
CA GLU A 314 -0.18 -15.48 -27.52
C GLU A 314 -1.35 -14.70 -28.11
N VAL A 315 -1.05 -13.82 -29.06
CA VAL A 315 -2.05 -13.00 -29.75
C VAL A 315 -2.59 -13.75 -30.96
N THR A 316 -3.91 -13.81 -31.12
CA THR A 316 -4.52 -14.36 -32.35
C THR A 316 -4.77 -13.29 -33.41
N GLU A 317 -4.89 -13.70 -34.68
CA GLU A 317 -5.23 -12.77 -35.76
C GLU A 317 -6.61 -12.13 -35.56
N ASP A 318 -7.59 -12.89 -35.04
CA ASP A 318 -8.93 -12.38 -34.74
C ASP A 318 -8.90 -11.29 -33.65
N GLU A 319 -8.10 -11.48 -32.59
CA GLU A 319 -7.90 -10.46 -31.55
C GLU A 319 -7.31 -9.17 -32.14
N LEU A 320 -6.36 -9.27 -33.08
CA LEU A 320 -5.76 -8.11 -33.74
C LEU A 320 -6.71 -7.40 -34.71
N ASN A 321 -7.59 -8.16 -35.36
CA ASN A 321 -8.59 -7.64 -36.29
C ASN A 321 -9.74 -6.94 -35.56
N GLU A 322 -10.13 -7.44 -34.39
CA GLU A 322 -11.17 -6.85 -33.54
C GLU A 322 -10.61 -5.86 -32.49
N ALA A 323 -9.30 -5.61 -32.51
CA ALA A 323 -8.64 -4.79 -31.52
C ALA A 323 -9.16 -3.35 -31.54
N PHE A 324 -9.44 -2.80 -30.36
CA PHE A 324 -9.54 -1.35 -30.24
C PHE A 324 -8.13 -0.76 -30.07
N ILE A 325 -7.95 0.46 -30.55
CA ILE A 325 -6.67 1.18 -30.53
C ILE A 325 -6.83 2.41 -29.65
N ASP A 326 -5.91 2.63 -28.73
CA ASP A 326 -5.89 3.85 -27.91
C ASP A 326 -5.28 5.05 -28.64
N GLU A 327 -5.24 6.21 -27.98
CA GLU A 327 -4.69 7.43 -28.57
C GLU A 327 -3.18 7.39 -28.87
N TRP A 328 -2.46 6.37 -28.37
CA TRP A 328 -1.03 6.14 -28.59
C TRP A 328 -0.74 5.08 -29.65
N GLY A 329 -1.80 4.50 -30.26
CA GLY A 329 -1.67 3.44 -31.26
C GLY A 329 -1.52 2.04 -30.66
N VAL A 330 -1.69 1.87 -29.35
CA VAL A 330 -1.59 0.58 -28.68
C VAL A 330 -2.90 -0.20 -28.86
N LYS A 331 -2.76 -1.44 -29.30
CA LYS A 331 -3.86 -2.37 -29.57
C LYS A 331 -4.21 -3.16 -28.33
N TYR A 332 -5.51 -3.21 -28.03
CA TYR A 332 -6.10 -4.00 -26.97
C TYR A 332 -7.17 -4.93 -27.52
N SER A 333 -7.39 -6.06 -26.86
CA SER A 333 -8.55 -6.90 -27.11
C SER A 333 -9.84 -6.10 -26.96
N LYS A 334 -10.90 -6.52 -27.64
CA LYS A 334 -12.21 -5.85 -27.64
C LYS A 334 -12.78 -5.60 -26.23
N ASP A 335 -12.49 -6.48 -25.29
CA ASP A 335 -12.90 -6.38 -23.88
C ASP A 335 -11.93 -5.58 -23.00
N GLY A 336 -10.79 -5.13 -23.54
CA GLY A 336 -9.75 -4.37 -22.84
C GLY A 336 -8.90 -5.18 -21.86
N ARG A 337 -9.14 -6.49 -21.73
CA ARG A 337 -8.44 -7.35 -20.77
C ARG A 337 -7.03 -7.73 -21.23
N LYS A 338 -6.72 -7.64 -22.53
CA LYS A 338 -5.42 -8.03 -23.08
C LYS A 338 -4.82 -6.91 -23.91
N LEU A 339 -3.59 -6.51 -23.58
CA LEU A 339 -2.78 -5.61 -24.39
C LEU A 339 -2.07 -6.46 -25.44
N LEU A 340 -2.42 -6.26 -26.70
CA LEU A 340 -1.99 -7.13 -27.81
C LEU A 340 -0.67 -6.66 -28.41
N LYS A 341 -0.58 -5.37 -28.75
CA LYS A 341 0.60 -4.83 -29.45
C LYS A 341 0.70 -3.31 -29.36
N ALA A 342 1.86 -2.82 -29.01
CA ALA A 342 2.24 -1.43 -29.09
C ALA A 342 2.98 -1.13 -30.42
N PRO A 343 2.91 0.12 -30.91
CA PRO A 343 3.70 0.53 -32.06
C PRO A 343 5.17 0.68 -31.67
N GLN A 344 6.11 0.18 -32.48
CA GLN A 344 7.56 0.29 -32.22
C GLN A 344 8.04 1.74 -32.06
N GLY A 345 7.30 2.69 -32.66
CA GLY A 345 7.55 4.12 -32.54
C GLY A 345 7.02 4.76 -31.25
N LEU A 346 6.45 4.00 -30.31
CA LEU A 346 5.95 4.52 -29.03
C LEU A 346 7.12 5.17 -28.25
N LYS A 347 6.97 6.45 -27.88
CA LYS A 347 8.03 7.24 -27.25
C LYS A 347 7.61 7.76 -25.88
N GLY A 348 8.56 7.84 -24.97
CA GLY A 348 8.36 8.50 -23.69
C GLY A 348 7.67 7.60 -22.66
N LYS A 349 6.70 8.15 -21.94
CA LYS A 349 5.97 7.46 -20.87
C LYS A 349 4.65 6.89 -21.39
N TYR A 350 4.37 5.64 -21.05
CA TYR A 350 3.08 5.00 -21.31
C TYR A 350 2.50 4.38 -20.05
N SER A 351 1.19 4.44 -19.90
CA SER A 351 0.45 3.83 -18.79
C SER A 351 -0.50 2.79 -19.34
N VAL A 352 -0.31 1.53 -18.97
CA VAL A 352 -1.23 0.45 -19.35
C VAL A 352 -2.59 0.71 -18.70
N LYS A 353 -3.67 0.57 -19.48
CA LYS A 353 -5.04 0.81 -19.02
C LYS A 353 -5.41 -0.05 -17.80
N VAL A 354 -6.06 0.57 -16.81
CA VAL A 354 -6.61 -0.14 -15.64
C VAL A 354 -7.65 -1.14 -16.10
N GLY A 355 -7.61 -2.36 -15.54
CA GLY A 355 -8.48 -3.47 -15.95
C GLY A 355 -7.83 -4.42 -16.95
N THR A 356 -6.72 -4.02 -17.60
CA THR A 356 -5.89 -4.96 -18.37
C THR A 356 -5.35 -6.04 -17.43
N ARG A 357 -5.54 -7.30 -17.83
CA ARG A 357 -5.13 -8.52 -17.13
C ARG A 357 -3.84 -9.10 -17.71
N ILE A 358 -3.59 -8.90 -18.99
CA ILE A 358 -2.48 -9.55 -19.72
C ILE A 358 -1.77 -8.55 -20.60
N ILE A 359 -0.44 -8.55 -20.51
CA ILE A 359 0.43 -7.99 -21.54
C ILE A 359 0.92 -9.17 -22.38
N SER A 360 0.55 -9.18 -23.66
CA SER A 360 0.80 -10.32 -24.54
C SER A 360 2.27 -10.53 -24.84
N ALA A 361 2.62 -11.72 -25.33
CA ALA A 361 3.95 -12.00 -25.86
C ALA A 361 4.33 -10.97 -26.92
N HIS A 362 5.55 -10.47 -26.85
CA HIS A 362 6.09 -9.44 -27.76
C HIS A 362 5.28 -8.13 -27.85
N ALA A 363 4.39 -7.84 -26.90
CA ALA A 363 3.49 -6.69 -27.01
C ALA A 363 4.21 -5.34 -27.18
N PHE A 364 5.35 -5.14 -26.52
CA PHE A 364 6.21 -3.96 -26.66
C PHE A 364 7.55 -4.28 -27.32
N TRP A 365 7.64 -5.37 -28.09
CA TRP A 365 8.89 -5.76 -28.74
C TRP A 365 9.47 -4.63 -29.61
N ASN A 366 10.74 -4.29 -29.35
CA ASN A 366 11.47 -3.21 -30.01
C ASN A 366 10.81 -1.82 -29.89
N CYS A 367 10.05 -1.55 -28.82
CA CYS A 367 9.64 -0.19 -28.44
C CYS A 367 10.85 0.58 -27.87
N SER A 368 11.85 0.80 -28.72
CA SER A 368 13.17 1.29 -28.33
C SER A 368 13.12 2.64 -27.62
N PHE A 369 12.19 3.52 -27.98
CA PHE A 369 12.05 4.87 -27.40
C PHE A 369 11.12 4.96 -26.18
N LEU A 370 10.56 3.84 -25.71
CA LEU A 370 9.77 3.80 -24.48
C LEU A 370 10.70 3.99 -23.29
N SER A 371 10.56 5.10 -22.57
CA SER A 371 11.43 5.44 -21.44
C SER A 371 10.82 5.07 -20.09
N ASN A 372 9.49 5.02 -19.98
CA ASN A 372 8.79 4.69 -18.74
C ASN A 372 7.49 3.92 -19.02
N ILE A 373 7.21 2.90 -18.21
CA ILE A 373 5.98 2.13 -18.27
C ILE A 373 5.33 2.09 -16.89
N VAL A 374 4.03 2.35 -16.82
CA VAL A 374 3.21 2.10 -15.62
C VAL A 374 2.35 0.87 -15.89
N ILE A 375 2.57 -0.19 -15.10
CA ILE A 375 1.82 -1.44 -15.19
C ILE A 375 0.88 -1.51 -13.98
N PRO A 376 -0.45 -1.51 -14.16
CA PRO A 376 -1.39 -1.52 -13.05
C PRO A 376 -1.46 -2.89 -12.38
N ASN A 377 -1.83 -2.92 -11.10
CA ASN A 377 -2.00 -4.15 -10.31
C ASN A 377 -3.09 -5.10 -10.87
N SER A 378 -3.89 -4.68 -11.85
CA SER A 378 -4.80 -5.60 -12.55
C SER A 378 -4.09 -6.61 -13.45
N VAL A 379 -2.86 -6.34 -13.89
CA VAL A 379 -2.08 -7.19 -14.81
C VAL A 379 -1.52 -8.41 -14.08
N ALA A 380 -2.05 -9.60 -14.38
CA ALA A 380 -1.62 -10.86 -13.79
C ALA A 380 -0.53 -11.58 -14.62
N ASN A 381 -0.49 -11.35 -15.94
CA ASN A 381 0.45 -12.02 -16.84
C ASN A 381 1.19 -11.02 -17.74
N ILE A 382 2.51 -11.20 -17.84
CA ILE A 382 3.39 -10.53 -18.80
C ILE A 382 3.99 -11.63 -19.66
N GLY A 383 3.72 -11.62 -20.96
CA GLY A 383 4.11 -12.67 -21.89
C GLY A 383 5.60 -12.71 -22.24
N ASP A 384 5.98 -13.76 -22.94
CA ASP A 384 7.36 -13.97 -23.40
C ASP A 384 7.80 -12.79 -24.29
N GLY A 385 9.00 -12.27 -24.03
CA GLY A 385 9.57 -11.16 -24.79
C GLY A 385 8.73 -9.87 -24.78
N ALA A 386 7.80 -9.69 -23.83
CA ALA A 386 6.85 -8.58 -23.83
C ALA A 386 7.51 -7.21 -23.98
N PHE A 387 8.64 -6.97 -23.31
CA PHE A 387 9.42 -5.72 -23.38
C PHE A 387 10.80 -5.90 -24.02
N ARG A 388 11.01 -6.99 -24.78
CA ARG A 388 12.29 -7.26 -25.41
C ARG A 388 12.71 -6.12 -26.34
N GLY A 389 13.92 -5.59 -26.16
CA GLY A 389 14.48 -4.51 -26.97
C GLY A 389 13.98 -3.11 -26.63
N CYS A 390 13.30 -2.90 -25.50
CA CYS A 390 12.94 -1.58 -24.96
C CYS A 390 14.18 -0.85 -24.42
N CYS A 391 15.09 -0.47 -25.32
CA CYS A 391 16.45 -0.04 -24.99
C CYS A 391 16.55 1.19 -24.06
N PHE A 392 15.55 2.09 -24.07
CA PHE A 392 15.51 3.30 -23.25
C PHE A 392 14.68 3.17 -21.96
N LEU A 393 14.06 2.00 -21.71
CA LEU A 393 13.24 1.80 -20.53
C LEU A 393 14.12 1.83 -19.27
N ASN A 394 13.85 2.79 -18.36
CA ASN A 394 14.77 3.08 -17.25
C ASN A 394 14.47 2.31 -15.96
N LYS A 395 13.19 2.14 -15.65
CA LYS A 395 12.68 1.54 -14.42
C LYS A 395 11.42 0.76 -14.73
N VAL A 396 11.31 -0.40 -14.11
CA VAL A 396 10.10 -1.21 -14.13
C VAL A 396 9.71 -1.57 -12.71
N VAL A 397 8.43 -1.36 -12.39
CA VAL A 397 7.79 -1.90 -11.20
C VAL A 397 6.87 -3.02 -11.66
N ILE A 398 7.22 -4.26 -11.34
CA ILE A 398 6.38 -5.42 -11.65
C ILE A 398 5.23 -5.45 -10.62
N PRO A 399 3.96 -5.55 -11.03
CA PRO A 399 2.83 -5.49 -10.11
C PRO A 399 2.72 -6.75 -9.24
N ASP A 400 2.19 -6.58 -8.01
CA ASP A 400 1.99 -7.62 -6.98
C ASP A 400 1.11 -8.81 -7.42
N SER A 401 0.45 -8.71 -8.58
CA SER A 401 -0.38 -9.76 -9.16
C SER A 401 0.38 -10.69 -10.12
N VAL A 402 1.63 -10.36 -10.50
CA VAL A 402 2.46 -11.20 -11.36
C VAL A 402 3.13 -12.31 -10.55
N ILE A 403 2.97 -13.55 -11.01
CA ILE A 403 3.47 -14.77 -10.33
C ILE A 403 4.82 -15.25 -10.90
N SER A 404 5.12 -14.93 -12.15
CA SER A 404 6.36 -15.37 -12.82
C SER A 404 6.81 -14.34 -13.85
N ILE A 405 8.12 -14.11 -13.93
CA ILE A 405 8.72 -13.34 -15.02
C ILE A 405 9.02 -14.31 -16.16
N ARG A 406 8.39 -14.09 -17.31
CA ARG A 406 8.43 -14.98 -18.48
C ARG A 406 9.76 -14.92 -19.26
N ILE A 407 9.91 -15.79 -20.24
CA ILE A 407 11.15 -15.91 -21.05
C ILE A 407 11.36 -14.58 -21.79
N ASP A 408 12.61 -14.10 -21.85
CA ASP A 408 12.98 -12.88 -22.58
C ASP A 408 12.22 -11.58 -22.17
N ALA A 409 11.43 -11.59 -21.09
CA ALA A 409 10.44 -10.55 -20.81
C ALA A 409 11.00 -9.11 -20.87
N PHE A 410 12.24 -8.89 -20.42
CA PHE A 410 12.97 -7.62 -20.44
C PHE A 410 14.35 -7.74 -21.13
N HIS A 411 14.54 -8.73 -22.02
CA HIS A 411 15.78 -8.92 -22.77
C HIS A 411 16.17 -7.63 -23.53
N ASP A 412 17.43 -7.22 -23.45
CA ASP A 412 18.00 -6.04 -24.14
C ASP A 412 17.36 -4.70 -23.72
N CYS A 413 16.80 -4.61 -22.51
CA CYS A 413 16.41 -3.33 -21.90
C CYS A 413 17.66 -2.59 -21.36
N ARG A 414 18.52 -2.12 -22.27
CA ARG A 414 19.89 -1.68 -21.96
C ARG A 414 19.98 -0.53 -20.94
N SER A 415 18.99 0.35 -20.90
CA SER A 415 18.93 1.48 -19.95
C SER A 415 18.23 1.14 -18.63
N LEU A 416 17.74 -0.09 -18.45
CA LEU A 416 17.03 -0.51 -17.25
C LEU A 416 18.00 -0.53 -16.08
N SER A 417 17.90 0.45 -15.19
CA SER A 417 18.79 0.61 -14.04
C SER A 417 18.17 0.10 -12.74
N SER A 418 16.85 -0.03 -12.70
CA SER A 418 16.10 -0.48 -11.53
C SER A 418 14.90 -1.32 -11.93
N VAL A 419 14.80 -2.52 -11.33
CA VAL A 419 13.61 -3.36 -11.39
C VAL A 419 13.14 -3.66 -9.96
N VAL A 420 11.84 -3.50 -9.72
CA VAL A 420 11.19 -3.93 -8.49
C VAL A 420 10.45 -5.22 -8.79
N ILE A 421 10.95 -6.33 -8.23
CA ILE A 421 10.32 -7.65 -8.30
C ILE A 421 9.49 -7.82 -7.02
N PRO A 422 8.17 -8.01 -7.10
CA PRO A 422 7.32 -8.13 -5.92
C PRO A 422 7.39 -9.53 -5.31
N ASP A 423 7.03 -9.64 -4.02
CA ASP A 423 6.97 -10.92 -3.28
C ASP A 423 5.98 -11.94 -3.87
N SER A 424 5.17 -11.57 -4.86
CA SER A 424 4.31 -12.53 -5.57
C SER A 424 5.06 -13.41 -6.57
N VAL A 425 6.25 -13.00 -7.02
CA VAL A 425 7.00 -13.72 -8.05
C VAL A 425 7.66 -14.96 -7.46
N THR A 426 7.37 -16.12 -8.05
CA THR A 426 7.88 -17.43 -7.63
C THR A 426 8.99 -17.96 -8.54
N SER A 427 9.10 -17.45 -9.77
CA SER A 427 10.11 -17.85 -10.75
C SER A 427 10.50 -16.73 -11.71
N ILE A 428 11.76 -16.77 -12.15
CA ILE A 428 12.34 -15.86 -13.15
C ILE A 428 12.77 -16.69 -14.37
N GLY A 429 12.29 -16.32 -15.55
CA GLY A 429 12.46 -17.07 -16.79
C GLY A 429 13.85 -16.99 -17.43
N ILE A 430 14.05 -17.81 -18.47
CA ILE A 430 15.29 -17.82 -19.27
C ILE A 430 15.48 -16.46 -19.94
N SER A 431 16.71 -15.94 -19.88
CA SER A 431 17.12 -14.66 -20.50
C SER A 431 16.23 -13.44 -20.14
N SER A 432 15.47 -13.50 -19.04
CA SER A 432 14.44 -12.51 -18.74
C SER A 432 14.97 -11.08 -18.61
N PHE A 433 16.21 -10.90 -18.16
CA PHE A 433 16.92 -9.62 -18.06
C PHE A 433 18.27 -9.64 -18.81
N GLU A 434 18.46 -10.57 -19.73
CA GLU A 434 19.70 -10.65 -20.51
C GLU A 434 19.97 -9.32 -21.22
N GLY A 435 21.21 -8.81 -21.14
CA GLY A 435 21.61 -7.57 -21.80
C GLY A 435 21.10 -6.28 -21.15
N CYS A 436 20.52 -6.34 -19.94
CA CYS A 436 20.19 -5.16 -19.13
C CYS A 436 21.46 -4.50 -18.56
N SER A 437 22.34 -4.00 -19.42
CA SER A 437 23.69 -3.54 -19.09
C SER A 437 23.79 -2.42 -18.05
N SER A 438 22.72 -1.62 -17.86
CA SER A 438 22.65 -0.55 -16.85
C SER A 438 22.10 -1.00 -15.50
N LEU A 439 21.67 -2.25 -15.34
CA LEU A 439 21.06 -2.74 -14.11
C LEU A 439 22.12 -2.86 -13.02
N VAL A 440 22.02 -2.03 -11.98
CA VAL A 440 23.06 -1.94 -10.92
C VAL A 440 22.78 -2.91 -9.77
N SER A 441 21.50 -3.01 -9.40
CA SER A 441 21.07 -3.80 -8.26
C SER A 441 19.76 -4.53 -8.51
N VAL A 442 19.65 -5.75 -7.97
CA VAL A 442 18.42 -6.53 -7.98
C VAL A 442 18.20 -7.15 -6.60
N ILE A 443 16.97 -7.00 -6.09
CA ILE A 443 16.51 -7.73 -4.90
C ILE A 443 15.68 -8.89 -5.41
N ILE A 444 16.12 -10.12 -5.13
CA ILE A 444 15.35 -11.34 -5.40
C ILE A 444 14.46 -11.60 -4.16
N PRO A 445 13.13 -11.59 -4.28
CA PRO A 445 12.23 -11.81 -3.15
C PRO A 445 12.32 -13.24 -2.58
N ASP A 446 12.02 -13.39 -1.29
CA ASP A 446 12.01 -14.69 -0.59
C ASP A 446 11.02 -15.71 -1.18
N SER A 447 10.07 -15.29 -1.99
CA SER A 447 9.14 -16.18 -2.68
C SER A 447 9.72 -16.84 -3.93
N VAL A 448 10.84 -16.35 -4.47
CA VAL A 448 11.46 -16.92 -5.68
C VAL A 448 12.14 -18.24 -5.36
N THR A 449 11.75 -19.29 -6.08
CA THR A 449 12.30 -20.64 -5.91
C THR A 449 13.23 -21.06 -7.04
N SER A 450 13.08 -20.46 -8.23
CA SER A 450 13.82 -20.82 -9.45
C SER A 450 14.17 -19.61 -10.32
N ILE A 451 15.38 -19.64 -10.91
CA ILE A 451 15.89 -18.64 -11.84
C ILE A 451 16.41 -19.34 -13.11
N GLY A 452 15.94 -18.91 -14.28
CA GLY A 452 16.27 -19.51 -15.57
C GLY A 452 17.72 -19.27 -16.01
N ALA A 453 18.15 -20.06 -16.99
CA ALA A 453 19.44 -19.89 -17.64
C ALA A 453 19.56 -18.49 -18.25
N CYS A 454 20.76 -17.92 -18.19
CA CYS A 454 21.08 -16.61 -18.77
C CYS A 454 20.23 -15.43 -18.24
N ALA A 455 19.43 -15.60 -17.17
CA ALA A 455 18.43 -14.62 -16.75
C ALA A 455 19.00 -13.20 -16.53
N PHE A 456 20.25 -13.07 -16.08
CA PHE A 456 20.96 -11.79 -15.94
C PHE A 456 22.26 -11.73 -16.76
N GLN A 457 22.42 -12.58 -17.78
CA GLN A 457 23.62 -12.59 -18.60
C GLN A 457 23.84 -11.21 -19.24
N ASN A 458 25.09 -10.75 -19.32
CA ASN A 458 25.47 -9.44 -19.87
C ASN A 458 24.90 -8.23 -19.11
N CYS A 459 24.43 -8.39 -17.86
CA CYS A 459 24.15 -7.27 -16.95
C CYS A 459 25.46 -6.69 -16.38
N SER A 460 26.24 -6.02 -17.21
CA SER A 460 27.61 -5.60 -16.91
C SER A 460 27.75 -4.64 -15.71
N SER A 461 26.71 -3.87 -15.38
CA SER A 461 26.70 -2.97 -14.22
C SER A 461 26.22 -3.65 -12.93
N LEU A 462 25.74 -4.90 -13.00
CA LEU A 462 25.14 -5.58 -11.87
C LEU A 462 26.21 -5.99 -10.88
N SER A 463 26.25 -5.29 -9.74
CA SER A 463 27.22 -5.53 -8.67
C SER A 463 26.55 -5.87 -7.33
N ASN A 464 25.26 -5.52 -7.15
CA ASN A 464 24.54 -5.73 -5.90
C ASN A 464 23.33 -6.63 -6.13
N ILE A 465 23.41 -7.87 -5.64
CA ILE A 465 22.28 -8.79 -5.67
C ILE A 465 22.00 -9.25 -4.25
N VAL A 466 20.76 -9.08 -3.80
CA VAL A 466 20.27 -9.69 -2.56
C VAL A 466 19.64 -11.02 -2.95
N PHE A 467 20.20 -12.11 -2.44
CA PHE A 467 19.87 -13.46 -2.82
C PHE A 467 19.28 -14.24 -1.63
N PRO A 468 18.04 -14.72 -1.69
CA PRO A 468 17.40 -15.39 -0.56
C PRO A 468 17.75 -16.88 -0.50
N ASP A 469 17.54 -17.48 0.66
CA ASP A 469 17.75 -18.92 0.89
C ASP A 469 16.70 -19.79 0.19
N SER A 470 15.57 -19.21 -0.18
CA SER A 470 14.46 -19.89 -0.86
C SER A 470 14.76 -20.32 -2.30
N VAL A 471 15.77 -19.73 -2.95
CA VAL A 471 16.15 -20.14 -4.31
C VAL A 471 16.86 -21.49 -4.25
N THR A 472 16.24 -22.49 -4.88
CA THR A 472 16.73 -23.88 -4.92
C THR A 472 17.28 -24.29 -6.29
N SER A 473 16.98 -23.54 -7.35
CA SER A 473 17.43 -23.84 -8.72
C SER A 473 17.82 -22.58 -9.48
N ILE A 474 18.99 -22.61 -10.13
CA ILE A 474 19.50 -21.53 -10.99
C ILE A 474 20.08 -22.15 -12.26
N GLY A 475 19.75 -21.57 -13.42
CA GLY A 475 20.25 -22.04 -14.71
C GLY A 475 21.70 -21.66 -15.01
N GLU A 476 22.25 -22.30 -16.05
CA GLU A 476 23.59 -22.01 -16.55
C GLU A 476 23.71 -20.56 -17.08
N GLY A 477 24.87 -19.95 -16.85
CA GLY A 477 25.21 -18.62 -17.38
C GLY A 477 24.37 -17.47 -16.83
N THR A 478 23.56 -17.67 -15.79
CA THR A 478 22.69 -16.64 -15.20
C THR A 478 23.42 -15.33 -14.90
N PHE A 479 24.69 -15.38 -14.50
CA PHE A 479 25.52 -14.21 -14.18
C PHE A 479 26.77 -14.09 -15.08
N ALA A 480 26.75 -14.71 -16.26
CA ALA A 480 27.83 -14.56 -17.21
C ALA A 480 27.96 -13.09 -17.64
N ASN A 481 29.18 -12.55 -17.63
CA ASN A 481 29.49 -11.14 -17.91
C ASN A 481 28.83 -10.12 -16.95
N CYS A 482 28.51 -10.52 -15.71
CA CYS A 482 28.12 -9.59 -14.64
C CYS A 482 29.32 -9.17 -13.77
N ASN A 483 29.25 -7.99 -13.15
CA ASN A 483 30.30 -7.48 -12.25
C ASN A 483 30.06 -7.88 -10.78
N ILE A 484 29.83 -9.17 -10.54
CA ILE A 484 29.51 -9.70 -9.21
C ILE A 484 30.76 -9.67 -8.31
N PRO A 485 30.68 -9.09 -7.09
CA PRO A 485 31.78 -9.07 -6.13
C PRO A 485 32.31 -10.47 -5.81
N TYR A 486 33.63 -10.57 -5.57
CA TYR A 486 34.29 -11.85 -5.35
C TYR A 486 33.65 -12.69 -4.24
N TYR A 487 33.29 -12.08 -3.10
CA TYR A 487 32.70 -12.81 -1.97
C TYR A 487 31.36 -13.47 -2.34
N LEU A 488 30.47 -12.71 -2.99
CA LEU A 488 29.16 -13.19 -3.42
C LEU A 488 29.29 -14.24 -4.52
N LYS A 489 30.25 -14.06 -5.42
CA LYS A 489 30.59 -15.07 -6.43
C LYS A 489 30.99 -16.40 -5.80
N GLN A 490 31.84 -16.39 -4.76
CA GLN A 490 32.23 -17.62 -4.07
C GLN A 490 31.05 -18.29 -3.34
N GLU A 491 30.19 -17.50 -2.70
CA GLU A 491 28.97 -18.00 -2.06
C GLU A 491 28.04 -18.72 -3.05
N LEU A 492 27.77 -18.07 -4.20
CA LEU A 492 26.91 -18.62 -5.24
C LEU A 492 27.52 -19.88 -5.88
N ILE A 493 28.84 -19.89 -6.13
CA ILE A 493 29.55 -21.08 -6.62
C ILE A 493 29.42 -22.23 -5.63
N SER A 494 29.53 -21.97 -4.33
CA SER A 494 29.40 -23.00 -3.30
C SER A 494 27.98 -23.57 -3.22
N ARG A 495 26.94 -22.77 -3.48
CA ARG A 495 25.54 -23.22 -3.45
C ARG A 495 25.11 -23.93 -4.74
N PHE A 496 25.57 -23.45 -5.90
CA PHE A 496 24.95 -23.80 -7.20
C PHE A 496 25.95 -24.22 -8.29
N GLY A 497 27.26 -24.11 -8.05
CA GLY A 497 28.31 -24.39 -9.03
C GLY A 497 28.77 -23.18 -9.83
N ASP A 498 29.87 -23.34 -10.56
CA ASP A 498 30.50 -22.25 -11.33
C ASP A 498 29.92 -22.03 -12.73
N GLU A 499 29.09 -22.96 -13.21
CA GLU A 499 28.35 -22.86 -14.48
C GLU A 499 27.48 -21.59 -14.56
N LEU A 500 27.09 -21.02 -13.42
CA LEU A 500 26.37 -19.75 -13.33
C LEU A 500 27.10 -18.58 -14.01
N PHE A 501 28.43 -18.65 -14.08
CA PHE A 501 29.30 -17.58 -14.56
C PHE A 501 29.96 -17.90 -15.91
N ARG A 502 29.70 -19.08 -16.48
CA ARG A 502 30.24 -19.48 -17.79
C ARG A 502 29.32 -18.99 -18.89
N LEU A 503 29.91 -18.66 -20.04
CA LEU A 503 29.13 -18.38 -21.24
C LEU A 503 28.42 -19.67 -21.65
N SER A 504 27.09 -19.66 -21.59
CA SER A 504 26.26 -20.70 -22.18
C SER A 504 26.50 -20.75 -23.69
N LEU A 505 26.65 -21.96 -24.25
CA LEU A 505 26.58 -22.14 -25.70
C LEU A 505 25.15 -21.80 -26.15
N PRO A 506 24.95 -21.14 -27.31
CA PRO A 506 23.61 -20.76 -27.74
C PRO A 506 22.71 -21.99 -27.82
N ILE A 507 21.63 -21.98 -27.04
CA ILE A 507 20.57 -22.98 -27.14
C ILE A 507 19.92 -22.76 -28.52
N ILE A 508 20.26 -23.61 -29.48
CA ILE A 508 19.57 -23.67 -30.77
C ILE A 508 18.18 -24.22 -30.48
N LEU A 509 17.21 -23.32 -30.27
CA LEU A 509 15.80 -23.66 -30.34
C LEU A 509 15.47 -23.91 -31.82
N THR A 510 15.35 -25.17 -32.19
CA THR A 510 14.67 -25.56 -33.43
C THR A 510 13.23 -25.05 -33.37
N ILE A 511 12.91 -24.27 -34.41
CA ILE A 511 11.66 -23.53 -34.69
C ILE A 511 10.43 -24.43 -34.57
#